data_AF-A0ABC9GG96-F1
#
_entry.id   AF-A0ABC9GG96-F1
#
_cell.length_a   1.000
_cell.length_b   1.000
_cell.length_c   1.000
_cell.angle_alpha   90.00
_cell.angle_beta   90.00
_cell.angle_gamma   90.00
#
_symmetry.space_group_name_H-M   'P 1'
#
loop_
_entity.id
_entity.type
_entity.pdbx_description
1 polymer ?
#
loop_
_entity_poly.entity_id
_entity_poly.type
_entity_poly.pdbx_seq_one_letter_code
_entity_poly.pdbx_strand_id
1 'polypeptide(L)'
;MSVLRRAAVSDSTSRSRRNADDVVGARPWRFRRPPRSSVAAWEKDFCESRGVPWLKVTDPLAGLNAEGPGGRVALWDDSAAEEALLAAKKRYLAEINGGARGVPPLPDPDMYIDAVDDEEDGGGGGAVDDKDRAAEAEYEAAVRDMERAREESARLRAAMLRDDFVPVPTGWVA
;
A
#
# COMPACT_ATOMS: atom_id res chain seq x y z
N MET A 1 -9.75 -76.36 34.17
CA MET A 1 -11.22 -76.53 34.15
C MET A 1 -11.81 -75.47 33.24
N SER A 2 -12.27 -75.89 32.05
CA SER A 2 -13.13 -75.10 31.18
C SER A 2 -14.56 -75.10 31.73
N VAL A 3 -15.30 -73.99 31.57
CA VAL A 3 -16.56 -74.00 30.81
C VAL A 3 -16.70 -72.64 30.09
N LEU A 4 -17.21 -72.76 28.87
CA LEU A 4 -17.32 -71.79 27.78
C LEU A 4 -18.79 -71.34 27.60
N ARG A 5 -18.97 -70.22 26.86
CA ARG A 5 -20.16 -69.79 26.05
C ARG A 5 -21.34 -69.16 26.82
N ARG A 6 -22.11 -68.19 26.28
CA ARG A 6 -22.13 -67.35 25.04
C ARG A 6 -23.16 -66.21 25.32
N ALA A 7 -22.84 -64.96 24.99
CA ALA A 7 -23.40 -64.12 23.91
C ALA A 7 -24.92 -63.78 23.92
N ALA A 8 -25.24 -62.49 23.98
CA ALA A 8 -26.28 -61.74 23.23
C ALA A 8 -26.03 -60.23 23.51
N VAL A 9 -25.49 -59.43 22.58
CA VAL A 9 -26.09 -58.75 21.42
C VAL A 9 -26.97 -57.54 21.77
N SER A 10 -26.46 -56.37 21.35
CA SER A 10 -27.09 -55.08 21.02
C SER A 10 -28.00 -54.38 22.03
N ASP A 11 -27.56 -53.20 22.50
CA ASP A 11 -28.37 -52.01 22.23
C ASP A 11 -27.48 -50.79 21.93
N SER A 12 -27.82 -50.15 20.82
CA SER A 12 -27.09 -49.11 20.11
C SER A 12 -27.27 -47.76 20.78
N THR A 13 -26.34 -47.38 21.67
CA THR A 13 -26.24 -45.98 22.10
C THR A 13 -25.50 -45.19 21.02
N SER A 14 -26.27 -44.59 20.11
CA SER A 14 -25.82 -43.60 19.14
C SER A 14 -25.36 -42.33 19.87
N ARG A 15 -24.14 -42.36 20.42
CA ARG A 15 -23.47 -41.19 20.96
C ARG A 15 -23.01 -40.35 19.77
N SER A 16 -23.91 -39.45 19.34
CA SER A 16 -23.68 -38.43 18.34
C SER A 16 -22.32 -37.77 18.57
N ARG A 17 -21.37 -38.05 17.66
CA ARG A 17 -20.13 -37.31 17.56
C ARG A 17 -20.53 -35.91 17.14
N ARG A 18 -20.58 -34.98 18.10
CA ARG A 18 -20.59 -33.56 17.81
C ARG A 18 -19.25 -33.29 17.11
N ASN A 19 -19.32 -33.08 15.80
CA ASN A 19 -18.18 -32.65 15.00
C ASN A 19 -17.59 -31.41 15.66
N ALA A 20 -16.30 -31.45 15.97
CA ALA A 20 -15.53 -30.32 16.43
C ALA A 20 -15.14 -29.41 15.24
N ASP A 21 -16.09 -29.18 14.33
CA ASP A 21 -15.95 -28.34 13.13
C ASP A 21 -16.71 -27.01 13.27
N ASP A 22 -17.25 -26.69 14.45
CA ASP A 22 -17.81 -25.37 14.76
C ASP A 22 -16.72 -24.36 15.19
N VAL A 23 -15.54 -24.41 14.55
CA VAL A 23 -14.68 -23.22 14.50
C VAL A 23 -15.33 -22.29 13.49
N VAL A 24 -16.21 -21.45 14.03
CA VAL A 24 -16.71 -20.19 13.50
C VAL A 24 -15.96 -19.81 12.23
N GLY A 25 -16.51 -20.22 11.09
CA GLY A 25 -15.99 -19.86 9.78
C GLY A 25 -15.83 -18.35 9.78
N ALA A 26 -14.57 -17.91 9.76
CA ALA A 26 -14.23 -16.54 9.47
C ALA A 26 -14.95 -16.20 8.17
N ARG A 27 -16.04 -15.45 8.30
CA ARG A 27 -16.88 -15.09 7.17
C ARG A 27 -15.91 -14.37 6.22
N PRO A 28 -15.68 -14.87 5.00
CA PRO A 28 -14.78 -14.17 4.08
C PRO A 28 -15.30 -12.75 3.98
N TRP A 29 -14.38 -11.78 3.98
CA TRP A 29 -14.66 -10.35 3.85
C TRP A 29 -15.39 -10.11 2.53
N ARG A 30 -16.65 -10.50 2.45
CA ARG A 30 -17.56 -10.10 1.40
C ARG A 30 -17.82 -8.65 1.72
N PHE A 31 -17.12 -7.77 1.00
CA PHE A 31 -17.51 -6.38 0.82
C PHE A 31 -19.02 -6.37 0.65
N ARG A 32 -19.75 -6.05 1.73
CA ARG A 32 -21.19 -5.87 1.64
C ARG A 32 -21.33 -4.65 0.76
N ARG A 33 -21.63 -4.86 -0.53
CA ARG A 33 -21.97 -3.77 -1.43
C ARG A 33 -23.09 -2.99 -0.74
N PRO A 34 -22.86 -1.75 -0.31
CA PRO A 34 -23.94 -0.98 0.27
C PRO A 34 -25.05 -0.89 -0.80
N PRO A 35 -26.33 -1.06 -0.42
CA PRO A 35 -27.42 -0.93 -1.39
C PRO A 35 -27.27 0.41 -2.11
N ARG A 36 -27.49 0.42 -3.44
CA ARG A 36 -27.25 1.57 -4.35
C ARG A 36 -27.96 2.87 -3.91
N SER A 37 -28.89 2.78 -2.96
CA SER A 37 -29.68 3.83 -2.35
C SER A 37 -29.10 4.44 -1.06
N SER A 38 -27.99 3.93 -0.52
CA SER A 38 -27.40 4.44 0.74
C SER A 38 -26.39 5.59 0.55
N VAL A 39 -26.04 5.89 -0.70
CA VAL A 39 -25.06 6.91 -1.06
C VAL A 39 -25.81 8.17 -1.43
N ALA A 40 -25.46 9.30 -0.81
CA ALA A 40 -26.07 10.59 -1.09
C ALA A 40 -25.84 11.00 -2.55
N ALA A 41 -26.84 11.61 -3.19
CA ALA A 41 -26.77 11.97 -4.60
C ALA A 41 -25.56 12.87 -4.93
N TRP A 42 -25.24 13.80 -4.03
CA TRP A 42 -24.13 14.74 -4.21
C TRP A 42 -22.76 14.06 -4.34
N GLU A 43 -22.55 12.88 -3.74
CA GLU A 43 -21.27 12.14 -3.85
C GLU A 43 -21.09 11.59 -5.26
N LYS A 44 -22.18 11.15 -5.89
CA LYS A 44 -22.19 10.67 -7.29
C LYS A 44 -21.91 11.83 -8.24
N ASP A 45 -22.63 12.94 -8.06
CA ASP A 45 -22.49 14.14 -8.88
C ASP A 45 -21.08 14.73 -8.77
N PHE A 46 -20.49 14.72 -7.57
CA PHE A 46 -19.11 15.15 -7.35
C PHE A 46 -18.11 14.28 -8.13
N CYS A 47 -18.21 12.96 -8.03
CA CYS A 47 -17.32 12.06 -8.77
C CYS A 47 -17.44 12.25 -10.28
N GLU A 48 -18.66 12.39 -10.79
CA GLU A 48 -18.91 12.65 -12.21
C GLU A 48 -18.34 14.00 -12.65
N SER A 49 -18.48 15.06 -11.83
CA SER A 49 -17.89 16.38 -12.12
C SER A 49 -16.35 16.36 -12.21
N ARG A 50 -15.70 15.38 -11.56
CA ARG A 50 -14.25 15.15 -11.59
C ARG A 50 -13.83 14.17 -12.69
N GLY A 51 -14.77 13.71 -13.52
CA GLY A 51 -14.50 12.75 -14.59
C GLY A 51 -14.29 11.31 -14.11
N VAL A 52 -14.69 10.98 -12.88
CA VAL A 52 -14.57 9.63 -12.31
C VAL A 52 -15.95 8.97 -12.31
N PRO A 53 -16.21 7.98 -13.18
CA PRO A 53 -17.47 7.26 -13.18
C PRO A 53 -17.75 6.62 -11.81
N TRP A 54 -18.96 6.82 -11.28
CA TRP A 54 -19.36 6.27 -9.97
C TRP A 54 -19.15 4.75 -9.84
N LEU A 55 -19.27 4.02 -10.96
CA LEU A 55 -19.01 2.59 -11.02
C LEU A 55 -17.55 2.25 -10.69
N LYS A 56 -16.57 3.09 -11.07
CA LYS A 56 -15.15 2.87 -10.72
C LYS A 56 -14.88 3.02 -9.22
N VAL A 57 -15.64 3.87 -8.54
CA VAL A 57 -15.51 4.12 -7.09
C VAL A 57 -16.18 3.01 -6.28
N THR A 58 -17.30 2.48 -6.78
CA THR A 58 -18.12 1.52 -6.04
C THR A 58 -17.88 0.07 -6.40
N ASP A 59 -17.27 -0.19 -7.55
CA ASP A 59 -16.87 -1.52 -7.94
C ASP A 59 -15.47 -1.81 -7.36
N PRO A 60 -15.35 -2.63 -6.31
CA PRO A 60 -14.06 -3.01 -5.75
C PRO A 60 -13.18 -3.74 -6.77
N LEU A 61 -13.76 -4.30 -7.83
CA LEU A 61 -13.03 -4.98 -8.88
C LEU A 61 -12.59 -4.03 -10.01
N ALA A 62 -13.19 -2.85 -10.16
CA ALA A 62 -12.88 -1.94 -11.26
C ALA A 62 -11.43 -1.43 -11.24
N GLY A 63 -10.81 -1.31 -10.06
CA GLY A 63 -9.39 -0.98 -9.91
C GLY A 63 -8.44 -2.18 -9.89
N LEU A 64 -8.95 -3.36 -9.52
CA LEU A 64 -8.16 -4.59 -9.35
C LEU A 64 -8.15 -5.48 -10.61
N ASN A 65 -9.00 -5.16 -11.59
CA ASN A 65 -9.14 -5.88 -12.86
C ASN A 65 -8.21 -5.34 -13.97
N ALA A 66 -7.27 -4.44 -13.66
CA ALA A 66 -6.28 -4.03 -14.66
C ALA A 66 -5.48 -5.26 -15.11
N GLU A 67 -5.56 -5.60 -16.40
CA GLU A 67 -4.71 -6.62 -17.01
C GLU A 67 -3.30 -6.03 -17.14
N GLY A 68 -2.42 -6.40 -16.21
CA GLY A 68 -0.98 -6.24 -16.38
C GLY A 68 -0.38 -7.47 -17.08
N PRO A 69 0.94 -7.48 -17.35
CA PRO A 69 1.65 -8.62 -17.95
C PRO A 69 1.47 -9.95 -17.19
N GLY A 70 1.03 -9.91 -15.92
CA GLY A 70 0.73 -11.06 -15.05
C GLY A 70 -0.76 -11.28 -14.73
N GLY A 71 -1.69 -10.69 -15.48
CA GLY A 71 -3.13 -10.82 -15.25
C GLY A 71 -3.71 -9.79 -14.27
N ARG A 72 -4.89 -10.09 -13.71
CA ARG A 72 -5.60 -9.21 -12.78
C ARG A 72 -4.96 -9.27 -11.40
N VAL A 73 -4.62 -8.11 -10.82
CA VAL A 73 -4.14 -7.98 -9.44
C VAL A 73 -5.09 -8.64 -8.43
N ALA A 74 -6.40 -8.64 -8.73
CA ALA A 74 -7.42 -9.32 -7.92
C ALA A 74 -7.21 -10.85 -7.76
N LEU A 75 -6.39 -11.47 -8.61
CA LEU A 75 -6.16 -12.93 -8.65
C LEU A 75 -4.79 -13.32 -8.10
N TRP A 76 -4.01 -12.38 -7.56
CA TRP A 76 -2.71 -12.70 -6.97
C TRP A 76 -2.88 -13.54 -5.71
N ASP A 77 -2.03 -14.56 -5.58
CA ASP A 77 -1.96 -15.42 -4.40
C ASP A 77 -1.21 -14.68 -3.29
N ASP A 78 -1.93 -14.31 -2.23
CA ASP A 78 -1.40 -13.60 -1.06
C ASP A 78 -1.04 -14.52 0.10
N SER A 79 -1.05 -15.85 -0.11
CA SER A 79 -0.74 -16.85 0.92
C SER A 79 0.64 -16.65 1.57
N ALA A 80 1.64 -16.24 0.79
CA ALA A 80 2.98 -15.92 1.31
C ALA A 80 2.97 -14.71 2.28
N ALA A 81 2.15 -13.69 1.99
CA ALA A 81 1.98 -12.54 2.87
C ALA A 81 1.26 -12.92 4.17
N GLU A 82 0.26 -13.80 4.09
CA GLU A 82 -0.41 -14.35 5.27
C GLU A 82 0.58 -15.12 6.16
N GLU A 83 1.40 -16.01 5.58
CA GLU A 83 2.41 -16.76 6.32
C GLU A 83 3.42 -15.84 7.01
N ALA A 84 3.93 -14.84 6.28
CA ALA A 84 4.88 -13.87 6.83
C ALA A 84 4.30 -13.10 8.02
N LEU A 85 3.03 -12.67 7.93
CA LEU A 85 2.33 -11.98 9.01
C LEU A 85 2.13 -12.89 10.24
N LEU A 86 1.72 -14.14 10.03
CA LEU A 86 1.55 -15.11 11.11
C LEU A 86 2.89 -15.46 11.78
N ALA A 87 3.97 -15.57 11.01
CA ALA A 87 5.31 -15.76 11.52
C ALA A 87 5.74 -14.56 12.38
N ALA A 88 5.60 -13.32 11.88
CA ALA A 88 5.92 -12.10 12.61
C ALA A 88 5.13 -11.99 13.93
N LYS A 89 3.83 -12.31 13.91
CA LYS A 89 2.99 -12.36 15.11
C LYS A 89 3.52 -13.34 16.14
N LYS A 90 3.95 -14.54 15.72
CA LYS A 90 4.57 -15.53 16.62
C LYS A 90 5.86 -14.99 17.24
N ARG A 91 6.69 -14.28 16.48
CA ARG A 91 7.92 -13.62 17.00
C ARG A 91 7.58 -12.60 18.07
N TYR A 92 6.66 -11.70 17.77
CA TYR A 92 6.22 -10.67 18.71
C TYR A 92 5.66 -11.26 20.00
N LEU A 93 4.80 -12.29 19.88
CA LEU A 93 4.24 -12.98 21.05
C LEU A 93 5.29 -13.72 21.87
N ALA A 94 6.33 -14.26 21.23
CA ALA A 94 7.44 -14.91 21.92
C ALA A 94 8.32 -13.92 22.68
N GLU A 95 8.53 -12.73 22.11
CA GLU A 95 9.28 -11.64 22.73
C GLU A 95 8.59 -11.14 24.01
N ILE A 96 7.29 -10.83 23.94
CA ILE A 96 6.53 -10.33 25.10
C ILE A 96 6.36 -11.39 26.21
N ASN A 97 6.40 -12.69 25.86
CA ASN A 97 6.24 -13.80 26.81
C ASN A 97 7.60 -14.35 27.31
N GLY A 98 8.72 -13.70 26.98
CA GLY A 98 10.04 -14.02 27.54
C GLY A 98 10.64 -15.34 27.07
N GLY A 99 10.28 -15.85 25.88
CA GLY A 99 10.76 -17.15 25.41
C GLY A 99 10.91 -17.25 23.90
N ALA A 100 12.15 -17.32 23.42
CA ALA A 100 12.50 -17.51 22.00
C ALA A 100 12.36 -18.97 21.50
N ARG A 101 11.74 -19.87 22.27
CA ARG A 101 11.74 -21.31 21.96
C ARG A 101 10.69 -21.61 20.88
N GLY A 102 11.14 -21.89 19.66
CA GLY A 102 10.27 -22.20 18.51
C GLY A 102 9.91 -21.00 17.64
N VAL A 103 10.65 -19.90 17.75
CA VAL A 103 10.46 -18.71 16.91
C VAL A 103 11.13 -18.92 15.54
N PRO A 104 10.39 -18.81 14.41
CA PRO A 104 11.00 -18.88 13.10
C PRO A 104 12.04 -17.77 12.92
N PRO A 105 13.25 -18.06 12.40
CA PRO A 105 14.25 -17.04 12.13
C PRO A 105 13.70 -16.00 11.16
N LEU A 106 14.24 -14.78 11.20
CA LEU A 106 13.88 -13.74 10.22
C LEU A 106 14.15 -14.26 8.81
N PRO A 107 13.23 -14.02 7.84
CA PRO A 107 13.55 -14.28 6.45
C PRO A 107 14.74 -13.39 6.05
N ASP A 108 15.58 -13.92 5.18
CA ASP A 108 16.61 -13.15 4.48
C ASP A 108 15.96 -11.93 3.80
N PRO A 109 16.45 -10.69 4.01
CA PRO A 109 15.95 -9.50 3.35
C PRO A 109 15.87 -9.61 1.83
N ASP A 110 16.76 -10.39 1.22
CA ASP A 110 16.86 -10.53 -0.23
C ASP A 110 16.02 -11.70 -0.77
N MET A 111 15.35 -12.48 0.10
CA MET A 111 14.58 -13.67 -0.28
C MET A 111 13.42 -13.39 -1.25
N TYR A 112 12.90 -12.16 -1.24
CA TYR A 112 11.77 -11.74 -2.06
C TYR A 112 12.16 -10.73 -3.14
N ILE A 113 13.47 -10.49 -3.32
CA ILE A 113 13.99 -9.61 -4.37
C ILE A 113 14.44 -10.53 -5.50
N ASP A 114 13.71 -10.48 -6.63
CA ASP A 114 14.17 -11.17 -7.83
C ASP A 114 15.49 -10.54 -8.27
N ALA A 115 16.50 -11.38 -8.55
CA ALA A 115 17.72 -10.93 -9.18
C ALA A 115 17.35 -10.46 -10.59
N VAL A 116 17.36 -9.14 -10.79
CA VAL A 116 17.23 -8.55 -12.12
C VAL A 116 18.58 -8.72 -12.78
N ASP A 117 18.68 -9.69 -13.70
CA ASP A 117 19.82 -9.79 -14.58
C ASP A 117 19.76 -8.57 -15.53
N ASP A 118 20.56 -7.55 -15.24
CA ASP A 118 20.77 -6.38 -16.12
C ASP A 118 21.49 -6.76 -17.45
N GLU A 119 21.45 -8.03 -17.85
CA GLU A 119 22.15 -8.57 -19.03
C GLU A 119 21.40 -8.35 -20.36
N GLU A 120 20.22 -7.72 -20.34
CA GLU A 120 19.50 -7.32 -21.56
C GLU A 120 19.32 -5.80 -21.62
N ASP A 121 20.44 -5.08 -21.56
CA ASP A 121 20.76 -4.07 -22.57
C ASP A 121 22.26 -3.83 -22.50
N GLY A 122 22.98 -4.61 -23.31
CA GLY A 122 24.43 -4.64 -23.35
C GLY A 122 25.02 -3.25 -23.28
N GLY A 123 26.04 -3.10 -22.43
CA GLY A 123 26.80 -1.89 -22.21
C GLY A 123 27.28 -1.22 -23.49
N GLY A 124 26.38 -0.47 -24.12
CA GLY A 124 26.68 0.51 -25.13
C GLY A 124 26.96 1.79 -24.39
N GLY A 125 28.19 2.27 -24.47
CA GLY A 125 28.45 3.71 -24.42
C GLY A 125 27.74 4.39 -25.59
N GLY A 126 26.41 4.38 -25.57
CA GLY A 126 25.54 4.96 -26.56
C GLY A 126 25.69 6.46 -26.46
N ALA A 127 25.97 7.08 -27.61
CA ALA A 127 25.94 8.52 -27.73
C ALA A 127 24.67 9.04 -27.06
N VAL A 128 24.83 9.92 -26.04
CA VAL A 128 23.76 10.76 -25.52
C VAL A 128 22.91 11.23 -26.70
N ASP A 129 21.68 10.74 -26.79
CA ASP A 129 20.79 11.05 -27.89
C ASP A 129 20.67 12.57 -27.98
N ASP A 130 20.64 13.13 -29.19
CA ASP A 130 20.56 14.60 -29.37
C ASP A 130 19.35 15.22 -28.65
N LYS A 131 18.32 14.41 -28.39
CA LYS A 131 17.15 14.79 -27.58
C LYS A 131 17.48 14.97 -26.11
N ASP A 132 18.29 14.10 -25.52
CA ASP A 132 18.66 14.20 -24.11
C ASP A 132 19.55 15.41 -23.87
N ARG A 133 20.49 15.67 -24.80
CA ARG A 133 21.31 16.88 -24.75
C ARG A 133 20.51 18.16 -24.92
N ALA A 134 19.50 18.15 -25.79
CA ALA A 134 18.58 19.28 -25.95
C ALA A 134 17.75 19.51 -24.68
N ALA A 135 17.22 18.43 -24.08
CA ALA A 135 16.46 18.51 -22.83
C ALA A 135 17.32 19.04 -21.66
N GLU A 136 18.57 18.60 -21.57
CA GLU A 136 19.52 19.07 -20.56
C GLU A 136 19.88 20.55 -20.77
N ALA A 137 20.09 20.98 -22.01
CA ALA A 137 20.34 22.39 -22.35
C ALA A 137 19.15 23.31 -22.05
N GLU A 138 17.92 22.84 -22.30
CA GLU A 138 16.69 23.57 -21.94
C GLU A 138 16.54 23.71 -20.43
N TYR A 139 16.83 22.64 -19.67
CA TYR A 139 16.83 22.67 -18.21
C TYR A 139 17.87 23.65 -17.67
N GLU A 140 19.11 23.62 -18.19
CA GLU A 140 20.14 24.57 -17.81
C GLU A 140 19.75 26.03 -18.10
N ALA A 141 19.11 26.28 -19.25
CA ALA A 141 18.61 27.61 -19.59
C ALA A 141 17.51 28.07 -18.60
N ALA A 142 16.57 27.19 -18.26
CA ALA A 142 15.52 27.49 -17.29
C ALA A 142 16.09 27.80 -15.89
N VAL A 143 17.14 27.08 -15.47
CA VAL A 143 17.85 27.37 -14.21
C VAL A 143 18.50 28.74 -14.24
N ARG A 144 19.22 29.08 -15.32
CA ARG A 144 19.83 30.41 -15.48
C ARG A 144 18.80 31.55 -15.48
N ASP A 145 17.63 31.33 -16.08
CA ASP A 145 16.54 32.30 -16.08
C ASP A 145 15.97 32.52 -14.68
N MET A 146 15.80 31.45 -13.91
CA MET A 146 15.36 31.51 -12.51
C MET A 146 16.38 32.27 -11.64
N GLU A 147 17.68 32.07 -11.85
CA GLU A 147 18.73 32.79 -11.14
C GLU A 147 18.71 34.30 -11.45
N ARG A 148 18.57 34.67 -12.74
CA ARG A 148 18.45 36.09 -13.12
C ARG A 148 17.22 36.75 -12.49
N ALA A 149 16.08 36.08 -12.52
CA ALA A 149 14.86 36.57 -11.87
C ALA A 149 15.04 36.75 -10.35
N ARG A 150 15.78 35.83 -9.70
CA ARG A 150 16.12 35.94 -8.28
C ARG A 150 17.00 37.16 -8.00
N GLU A 151 18.01 37.40 -8.83
CA GLU A 151 18.88 38.57 -8.71
C GLU A 151 18.15 39.89 -8.95
N GLU A 152 17.29 39.96 -9.96
CA GLU A 152 16.45 41.14 -10.21
C GLU A 152 15.51 41.40 -9.04
N SER A 153 14.89 40.36 -8.49
CA SER A 153 14.05 40.47 -7.30
C SER A 153 14.84 40.94 -6.08
N ALA A 154 16.10 40.50 -5.92
CA ALA A 154 16.98 40.99 -4.86
C ALA A 154 17.36 42.47 -5.05
N ARG A 155 17.68 42.87 -6.29
CA ARG A 155 17.96 44.28 -6.63
C ARG A 155 16.75 45.18 -6.39
N LEU A 156 15.57 44.75 -6.79
CA LEU A 156 14.32 45.50 -6.55
C LEU A 156 14.02 45.61 -5.05
N ARG A 157 14.22 44.53 -4.28
CA ARG A 157 14.08 44.57 -2.82
C ARG A 157 15.09 45.53 -2.17
N ALA A 158 16.34 45.51 -2.61
CA ALA A 158 17.36 46.44 -2.13
C ALA A 158 17.03 47.90 -2.50
N ALA A 159 16.51 48.15 -3.69
CA ALA A 159 16.09 49.49 -4.13
C ALA A 159 14.78 49.97 -3.47
N MET A 160 13.85 49.05 -3.17
CA MET A 160 12.61 49.34 -2.44
C MET A 160 12.84 49.52 -0.94
N LEU A 161 13.96 49.03 -0.40
CA LEU A 161 14.36 49.33 0.97
C LEU A 161 14.82 50.80 1.01
N ARG A 162 13.83 51.71 1.11
CA ARG A 162 14.07 53.11 1.41
C ARG A 162 14.51 53.22 2.86
N ASP A 163 15.74 53.67 3.08
CA ASP A 163 16.29 54.04 4.39
C ASP A 163 15.61 55.29 5.00
N ASP A 164 14.63 55.86 4.31
CA ASP A 164 13.92 57.08 4.71
C ASP A 164 12.81 56.82 5.74
N PHE A 165 12.76 55.63 6.36
CA PHE A 165 11.79 55.37 7.43
C PHE A 165 12.17 56.20 8.66
N VAL A 166 11.58 57.40 8.74
CA VAL A 166 11.57 58.20 9.97
C VAL A 166 10.49 57.59 10.87
N PRO A 167 10.86 56.92 11.98
CA PRO A 167 9.86 56.43 12.92
C PRO A 167 9.06 57.61 13.46
N VAL A 168 7.77 57.67 13.13
CA VAL A 168 6.85 58.65 13.71
C VAL A 168 6.59 58.22 15.15
N PRO A 169 6.81 59.09 16.15
CA PRO A 169 6.50 58.77 17.54
C PRO A 169 5.00 58.46 17.63
N THR A 170 4.67 57.25 18.10
CA THR A 170 3.30 56.73 18.12
C THR A 170 2.42 57.38 19.19
N GLY A 171 2.94 58.36 19.94
CA GLY A 171 2.24 59.04 21.03
C GLY A 171 2.06 58.21 22.30
N TRP A 172 2.63 56.99 22.38
CA TRP A 172 2.52 56.09 23.53
C TRP A 172 3.62 56.30 24.60
N VAL A 173 4.17 57.51 24.69
CA VAL A 173 5.13 57.88 25.75
C VAL A 173 4.50 58.99 26.59
N ALA A 174 3.70 58.57 27.57
CA ALA A 174 3.27 59.34 28.75
C ALA A 174 2.95 58.36 29.89
#